data_AF-A0AAU7QGM1-F1
#
_entry.id   AF-A0AAU7QGM1-F1
#
_cell.length_a   1.000
_cell.length_b   1.000
_cell.length_c   1.000
_cell.angle_alpha   90.00
_cell.angle_beta   90.00
_cell.angle_gamma   90.00
#
_symmetry.space_group_name_H-M   'P 1'
#
loop_
_entity.id
_entity.type
_entity.pdbx_description
1 polymer ?
#
loop_
_entity_poly.entity_id
_entity_poly.type
_entity_poly.pdbx_seq_one_letter_code
_entity_poly.pdbx_strand_id
1 'polypeptide(L)'
;MRSTSENDLSVIIPLLAEKISALKQELAHGDGREDDITDAEFDAHTDTSDLLSSYMGTMDNLAEEYESARAEGIILPSLETLTQRFCQPTN
;
A
#
# COMPACT_ATOMS: atom_id res chain seq x y z
N MET A 1 22.17 -10.75 0.20
CA MET A 1 21.13 -9.71 0.14
C MET A 1 21.33 -8.79 1.34
N ARG A 2 21.28 -7.47 1.17
CA ARG A 2 21.31 -6.54 2.33
C ARG A 2 19.93 -6.61 2.97
N SER A 3 19.85 -7.05 4.22
CA SER A 3 18.61 -6.96 5.01
C SER A 3 18.26 -5.48 5.13
N THR A 4 17.04 -5.11 4.75
CA THR A 4 16.49 -3.80 5.10
C THR A 4 16.47 -3.73 6.62
N SER A 5 17.00 -2.67 7.24
CA SER A 5 16.98 -2.64 8.71
C SER A 5 15.55 -2.50 9.20
N GLU A 6 15.27 -2.99 10.41
CA GLU A 6 13.93 -2.97 10.99
C GLU A 6 13.42 -1.54 11.18
N ASN A 7 14.34 -0.60 11.41
CA ASN A 7 14.06 0.83 11.41
C ASN A 7 13.66 1.33 10.02
N ASP A 8 14.31 0.85 8.94
CA ASP A 8 13.91 1.19 7.57
C ASP A 8 12.51 0.64 7.27
N LEU A 9 12.17 -0.58 7.71
CA LEU A 9 10.83 -1.15 7.55
C LEU A 9 9.76 -0.28 8.25
N SER A 10 10.05 0.23 9.45
CA SER A 10 9.13 1.12 10.19
C SER A 10 8.86 2.46 9.49
N VAL A 11 9.70 2.86 8.53
CA VAL A 11 9.53 4.06 7.71
C VAL A 11 8.87 3.72 6.37
N ILE A 12 9.33 2.65 5.72
CA ILE A 12 8.87 2.26 4.38
C ILE A 12 7.40 1.80 4.41
N ILE A 13 7.01 1.04 5.44
CA ILE A 13 5.65 0.49 5.56
C ILE A 13 4.59 1.61 5.61
N PRO A 14 4.69 2.64 6.48
CA PRO A 14 3.76 3.78 6.45
C PRO A 14 3.69 4.50 5.09
N LEU A 15 4.83 4.72 4.44
CA LEU A 15 4.89 5.41 3.14
C LEU A 15 4.21 4.59 2.04
N LEU A 16 4.42 3.27 2.03
CA LEU A 16 3.77 2.38 1.09
C LEU A 16 2.26 2.29 1.37
N ALA A 17 1.86 2.28 2.64
CA ALA A 17 0.45 2.29 3.04
C ALA A 17 -0.27 3.57 2.58
N GLU A 18 0.38 4.73 2.72
CA GLU A 18 -0.11 6.01 2.19
C GLU A 18 -0.30 5.94 0.67
N LYS A 19 0.69 5.45 -0.06
CA LYS A 19 0.63 5.36 -1.52
C LYS A 19 -0.46 4.41 -2.01
N ILE A 20 -0.61 3.24 -1.36
CA ILE A 20 -1.69 2.29 -1.64
C ILE A 20 -3.06 2.94 -1.40
N SER A 21 -3.21 3.68 -0.29
CA SER A 21 -4.47 4.38 0.03
C SER A 21 -4.81 5.43 -1.03
N ALA A 22 -3.82 6.22 -1.46
CA ALA A 22 -4.01 7.22 -2.52
C ALA A 22 -4.43 6.61 -3.85
N LEU A 23 -3.78 5.51 -4.28
CA LEU A 23 -4.14 4.81 -5.52
C LEU A 23 -5.54 4.18 -5.45
N LYS A 24 -5.93 3.63 -4.28
CA LYS A 24 -7.30 3.13 -4.07
C LYS A 24 -8.33 4.23 -4.17
N GLN A 25 -8.05 5.42 -3.63
CA GLN A 25 -8.94 6.57 -3.76
C GLN A 25 -9.03 7.04 -5.20
N GLU A 26 -7.92 7.10 -5.93
CA GLU A 26 -7.88 7.47 -7.36
C GLU A 26 -8.76 6.54 -8.21
N LEU A 27 -8.61 5.22 -8.04
CA LEU A 27 -9.44 4.22 -8.72
C LEU A 27 -10.92 4.35 -8.31
N ALA A 28 -11.23 4.51 -7.03
CA ALA A 28 -12.60 4.65 -6.55
C ALA A 28 -13.31 5.93 -7.05
N HIS A 29 -12.56 7.01 -7.34
CA HIS A 29 -13.13 8.22 -7.95
C HIS A 29 -13.35 8.06 -9.46
N GLY A 30 -12.64 7.13 -10.11
CA GLY A 30 -12.86 6.75 -11.51
C GLY A 30 -14.03 5.77 -11.69
N ASP A 31 -14.31 4.97 -10.67
CA ASP A 31 -15.37 3.95 -10.67
C ASP A 31 -16.76 4.62 -10.67
N GLY A 32 -17.51 4.47 -11.78
CA GLY A 32 -18.81 5.10 -12.00
C GLY A 32 -18.91 6.06 -13.20
N ARG A 33 -17.85 6.18 -14.01
CA ARG A 33 -17.84 6.91 -15.29
C ARG A 33 -17.89 6.00 -16.53
N GLU A 34 -18.38 4.78 -16.38
CA GLU A 34 -18.30 3.72 -17.39
C GLU A 34 -18.91 4.10 -18.75
N ASP A 35 -19.92 4.96 -18.78
CA ASP A 35 -20.59 5.38 -20.03
C ASP A 35 -19.84 6.48 -20.82
N ASP A 36 -18.85 7.16 -20.23
CA ASP A 36 -18.15 8.32 -20.83
C ASP A 36 -16.61 8.18 -20.85
N ILE A 37 -16.06 7.01 -20.49
CA ILE A 37 -14.60 6.79 -20.44
C ILE A 37 -14.02 6.58 -21.85
N THR A 38 -12.97 7.32 -22.18
CA THR A 38 -12.21 7.11 -23.41
C THR A 38 -11.25 5.92 -23.29
N ASP A 39 -10.85 5.31 -24.40
CA ASP A 39 -9.85 4.21 -24.39
C ASP A 39 -8.56 4.59 -23.64
N ALA A 40 -8.10 5.84 -23.78
CA ALA A 40 -6.91 6.33 -23.09
C ALA A 40 -7.09 6.45 -21.57
N GLU A 41 -8.30 6.79 -21.12
CA GLU A 41 -8.63 6.83 -19.68
C GLU A 41 -8.79 5.43 -19.12
N PHE A 42 -9.31 4.48 -19.91
CA PHE A 42 -9.39 3.07 -19.54
C PHE A 42 -8.00 2.43 -19.40
N ASP A 43 -7.08 2.72 -20.33
CA ASP A 43 -5.68 2.28 -20.25
C ASP A 43 -5.00 2.84 -18.98
N ALA A 44 -5.17 4.14 -18.70
CA ALA A 44 -4.62 4.75 -17.49
C ALA A 44 -5.19 4.15 -16.19
N HIS A 45 -6.49 3.81 -16.19
CA HIS A 45 -7.13 3.13 -15.07
C HIS A 45 -6.54 1.72 -14.86
N THR A 46 -6.31 0.99 -15.95
CA THR A 46 -5.70 -0.35 -15.93
C THR A 46 -4.26 -0.29 -15.40
N ASP A 47 -3.45 0.65 -15.90
CA ASP A 47 -2.08 0.86 -15.43
C ASP A 47 -2.04 1.18 -13.92
N THR A 48 -2.99 1.99 -13.45
CA THR A 48 -3.12 2.36 -12.03
C THR A 48 -3.49 1.16 -11.17
N SER A 49 -4.40 0.30 -11.65
CA SER A 49 -4.79 -0.96 -11.01
C SER A 49 -3.64 -1.97 -10.92
N ASP A 50 -2.85 -2.10 -11.99
CA ASP A 50 -1.69 -2.97 -12.02
C ASP A 50 -0.59 -2.48 -11.06
N LEU A 51 -0.36 -1.17 -11.03
CA LEU A 51 0.58 -0.55 -10.08
C LEU A 51 0.14 -0.77 -8.63
N LEU A 52 -1.15 -0.59 -8.33
CA LEU A 52 -1.72 -0.86 -7.01
C LEU A 52 -1.48 -2.32 -6.60
N SER A 53 -1.71 -3.26 -7.52
CA SER A 53 -1.49 -4.70 -7.26
C SER A 53 -0.03 -5.00 -6.94
N SER A 54 0.91 -4.38 -7.66
CA SER A 54 2.35 -4.51 -7.38
C SER A 54 2.73 -3.97 -5.99
N TYR A 55 2.18 -2.82 -5.60
CA TYR A 55 2.43 -2.24 -4.28
C TYR A 55 1.81 -3.03 -3.15
N MET A 56 0.61 -3.60 -3.34
CA MET A 56 0.01 -4.50 -2.36
C MET A 56 0.85 -5.76 -2.15
N GLY A 57 1.34 -6.39 -3.23
CA GLY A 57 2.24 -7.55 -3.10
C GLY A 57 3.57 -7.19 -2.43
N THR A 58 4.09 -5.98 -2.66
CA THR A 58 5.29 -5.48 -1.96
C THR A 58 5.00 -5.27 -0.46
N MET A 59 3.84 -4.72 -0.12
CA MET A 59 3.41 -4.52 1.27
C MET A 59 3.32 -5.85 2.02
N ASP A 60 2.75 -6.89 1.40
CA ASP A 60 2.63 -8.21 2.03
C ASP A 60 4.00 -8.80 2.39
N ASN A 61 4.98 -8.72 1.48
CA ASN A 61 6.34 -9.18 1.74
C ASN A 61 7.02 -8.39 2.88
N LEU A 62 6.87 -7.07 2.90
CA LEU A 62 7.46 -6.22 3.94
C LEU A 62 6.77 -6.42 5.30
N ALA A 63 5.45 -6.66 5.30
CA ALA A 63 4.69 -6.98 6.50
C ALA A 63 5.15 -8.31 7.10
N GLU A 64 5.42 -9.33 6.28
CA GLU A 64 5.95 -10.61 6.74
C GLU A 64 7.35 -10.47 7.37
N GLU A 65 8.25 -9.71 6.73
CA GLU A 65 9.58 -9.42 7.26
C GLU A 65 9.50 -8.66 8.60
N TYR A 66 8.62 -7.65 8.67
CA TYR A 66 8.43 -6.83 9.86
C TYR A 66 7.83 -7.60 11.04
N GLU A 67 6.81 -8.43 10.81
CA GLU A 67 6.22 -9.26 11.87
C GLU A 67 7.17 -10.39 12.30
N SER A 68 7.98 -10.92 11.39
CA SER A 68 9.06 -11.87 11.75
C SER A 68 10.08 -11.22 12.67
N ALA A 69 10.53 -9.99 12.36
CA ALA A 69 11.42 -9.21 13.22
C ALA A 69 10.81 -8.93 14.62
N ARG A 70 9.50 -8.65 14.70
CA ARG A 70 8.80 -8.51 15.99
C ARG A 70 8.76 -9.81 16.77
N ALA A 71 8.54 -10.95 16.10
CA ALA A 71 8.54 -12.27 16.73
C ALA A 71 9.92 -12.66 17.31
N GLU A 72 11.01 -12.14 16.72
CA GLU A 72 12.38 -12.30 17.22
C GLU A 72 12.69 -11.44 18.47
N GLY A 73 11.72 -10.66 18.96
CA GLY A 73 11.83 -9.88 20.19
C GLY A 73 12.29 -8.44 19.99
N ILE A 74 12.30 -7.95 18.74
CA ILE A 74 12.60 -6.54 18.45
C ILE A 74 11.40 -5.68 18.85
N ILE A 75 11.66 -4.62 19.63
CA ILE A 75 10.63 -3.71 20.14
C ILE A 75 10.22 -2.76 19.01
N LEU A 76 9.25 -3.18 18.20
CA LEU A 76 8.65 -2.38 17.13
C LEU A 76 7.13 -2.22 17.37
N PRO A 77 6.52 -1.09 16.94
CA PRO A 77 5.08 -0.92 16.98
C PRO A 77 4.37 -2.01 16.14
N SER A 78 3.08 -2.27 16.38
CA SER A 78 2.35 -3.20 15.52
C SER A 78 2.20 -2.66 14.11
N LEU A 79 2.12 -3.56 13.12
CA LEU A 79 1.83 -3.16 11.74
C LEU A 79 0.56 -2.30 11.65
N GLU A 80 -0.49 -2.68 12.39
CA GLU A 80 -1.73 -1.92 12.48
C GLU A 80 -1.48 -0.49 12.99
N THR A 81 -0.64 -0.31 14.00
CA THR A 81 -0.29 1.03 14.51
C THR A 81 0.41 1.88 13.46
N LEU A 82 1.27 1.28 12.64
CA LEU A 82 1.99 1.98 11.57
C LEU A 82 1.07 2.40 10.41
N THR A 83 0.06 1.60 10.10
CA THR A 83 -0.80 1.79 8.92
C THR A 83 -2.16 2.41 9.24
N GLN A 84 -2.54 2.52 10.53
CA GLN A 84 -3.86 2.96 10.99
C GLN A 84 -4.37 4.25 10.32
N ARG A 85 -3.48 5.22 10.09
CA ARG A 85 -3.83 6.52 9.51
C ARG A 85 -4.24 6.43 8.03
N PHE A 86 -3.84 5.37 7.32
CA PHE A 86 -4.03 5.22 5.88
C PHE A 86 -5.10 4.19 5.52
N CYS A 87 -5.47 3.33 6.45
CA CYS A 87 -6.50 2.30 6.28
C CYS A 87 -7.94 2.78 6.59
N GLN A 88 -8.12 4.05 6.99
CA GLN A 88 -9.46 4.57 7.28
C GLN A 88 -10.20 4.90 5.97
N PRO A 89 -11.46 4.44 5.79
CA PRO A 89 -12.31 5.00 4.76
C PRO A 89 -12.53 6.48 5.09
N THR A 90 -12.08 7.37 4.23
CA THR A 90 -12.49 8.77 4.26
C THR A 90 -14.01 8.81 4.08
N ASN A 91 -14.73 9.03 5.18
CA ASN A 91 -16.15 9.37 5.21
C ASN A 91 -16.40 10.70 4.49
#